data_AF-A0AAV2DNU6-F1
#
_entry.id   AF-A0AAV2DNU6-F1
#
_cell.length_a   1.000
_cell.length_b   1.000
_cell.length_c   1.000
_cell.angle_alpha   90.00
_cell.angle_beta   90.00
_cell.angle_gamma   90.00
#
_symmetry.space_group_name_H-M   'P 1'
#
loop_
_entity.id
_entity.type
_entity.pdbx_description
1 polymer ?
#
loop_
_entity_poly.entity_id
_entity_poly.type
_entity_poly.pdbx_seq_one_letter_code
_entity_poly.pdbx_strand_id
1 'polypeptide(L)'
;MGVCKYIASETFFVGGYAWAIYFYPDGKSPEDNGNYVSLFIALASEGTDVRALFELTLMDQSGKARHKAANPRLDQNRAVF
;
A
#
# COMPACT_ATOMS: atom_id res chain seq x y z
N MET A 1 13.82 -6.76 -6.87
CA MET A 1 14.10 -5.39 -7.37
C MET A 1 15.09 -4.61 -6.50
N GLY A 2 15.26 -5.00 -5.24
CA GLY A 2 16.07 -4.32 -4.24
C GLY A 2 15.17 -3.59 -3.25
N VAL A 3 15.61 -3.56 -2.00
CA VAL A 3 14.98 -2.82 -0.90
C VAL A 3 14.71 -1.37 -1.31
N CYS A 4 13.59 -0.80 -0.87
CA CYS A 4 13.13 0.57 -1.17
C CYS A 4 12.75 0.82 -2.64
N LYS A 5 12.87 -0.15 -3.54
CA LYS A 5 12.38 0.00 -4.93
C LYS A 5 10.93 -0.45 -5.03
N TYR A 6 10.14 0.31 -5.79
CA TYR A 6 8.71 0.04 -5.97
C TYR A 6 8.28 0.03 -7.43
N ILE A 7 7.14 -0.59 -7.66
CA ILE A 7 6.34 -0.51 -8.89
C ILE A 7 5.12 0.34 -8.55
N ALA A 8 4.85 1.36 -9.36
CA ALA A 8 3.61 2.13 -9.26
C ALA A 8 2.55 1.52 -10.17
N SER A 9 1.30 1.50 -9.71
CA SER A 9 0.15 1.32 -10.61
C SER A 9 -0.01 2.51 -11.55
N GLU A 10 -0.88 2.35 -12.55
CA GLU A 10 -1.49 3.51 -13.19
C GLU A 10 -2.28 4.33 -12.16
N THR A 11 -2.38 5.63 -12.42
CA THR A 11 -3.17 6.54 -11.61
C THR A 11 -4.66 6.27 -11.81
N PHE A 12 -5.42 6.26 -10.72
CA PHE A 12 -6.87 6.12 -10.74
C PHE A 12 -7.54 7.25 -9.93
N PHE A 13 -8.79 7.58 -10.28
CA PHE A 13 -9.51 8.70 -9.69
C PHE A 13 -10.62 8.25 -8.75
N VAL A 14 -10.59 8.73 -7.51
CA VAL A 14 -11.62 8.47 -6.49
C VAL A 14 -11.81 9.73 -5.65
N GLY A 15 -13.08 10.13 -5.45
CA GLY A 15 -13.42 11.27 -4.59
C GLY A 15 -12.86 12.62 -5.06
N GLY A 16 -12.59 12.78 -6.36
CA GLY A 16 -11.99 13.99 -6.92
C GLY A 16 -10.46 14.06 -6.83
N TYR A 17 -9.82 13.02 -6.30
CA TYR A 17 -8.38 12.93 -6.16
C TYR A 17 -7.79 11.83 -7.03
N ALA A 18 -6.56 12.05 -7.46
CA ALA A 18 -5.77 11.07 -8.17
C ALA A 18 -4.97 10.25 -7.16
N TRP A 19 -4.99 8.92 -7.30
CA TRP A 19 -4.32 7.98 -6.41
C TRP A 19 -3.50 6.97 -7.20
N ALA A 20 -2.51 6.37 -6.56
CA ALA A 20 -1.75 5.23 -7.08
C ALA A 20 -1.47 4.22 -5.97
N ILE A 21 -1.25 2.96 -6.36
CA ILE A 21 -0.77 1.90 -5.46
C ILE A 21 0.74 1.74 -5.68
N TYR A 22 1.52 1.81 -4.60
CA TYR A 22 2.95 1.51 -4.64
C TYR A 22 3.21 0.14 -4.03
N PHE A 23 3.83 -0.73 -4.82
CA PHE A 23 4.21 -2.08 -4.44
C PHE A 23 5.72 -2.22 -4.31
N TYR A 24 6.19 -2.52 -3.11
CA TYR A 24 7.58 -2.77 -2.78
C TYR A 24 7.79 -4.28 -2.64
N PRO A 25 8.30 -4.99 -3.66
CA PRO A 25 8.45 -6.45 -3.62
C PRO A 25 9.51 -6.92 -2.61
N ASP A 26 10.46 -6.06 -2.26
CA ASP A 26 11.54 -6.36 -1.29
C ASP A 26 11.48 -5.42 -0.07
N GLY A 27 10.29 -4.92 0.26
CA GLY A 27 10.06 -4.05 1.41
C GLY A 27 10.41 -2.57 1.17
N LYS A 28 9.77 -1.70 1.96
CA LYS A 28 10.00 -0.24 1.94
C LYS A 28 11.18 0.20 2.82
N SER A 29 11.59 -0.63 3.76
CA SER A 29 12.60 -0.32 4.77
C SER A 29 13.77 -1.31 4.68
N PRO A 30 15.02 -0.84 4.72
CA PRO A 30 16.19 -1.72 4.82
C PRO A 30 16.21 -2.56 6.09
N GLU A 31 15.60 -2.06 7.16
CA GLU A 31 15.55 -2.74 8.46
C GLU A 31 14.74 -4.06 8.39
N ASP A 32 13.80 -4.18 7.44
CA ASP A 32 13.00 -5.39 7.22
C ASP A 32 13.76 -6.51 6.49
N ASN A 33 14.99 -6.24 6.04
CA ASN A 33 15.87 -7.17 5.30
C ASN A 33 15.18 -7.83 4.08
N GLY A 34 14.19 -7.18 3.47
CA GLY A 34 13.45 -7.72 2.34
C GLY A 34 12.60 -8.96 2.63
N ASN A 35 12.33 -9.26 3.91
CA ASN A 35 11.51 -10.43 4.29
C ASN A 35 10.02 -10.23 4.07
N TYR A 36 9.59 -8.98 3.83
CA TYR A 36 8.21 -8.61 3.64
C TYR A 36 8.03 -7.82 2.35
N VAL A 37 6.87 -8.00 1.74
CA VAL A 37 6.37 -7.06 0.73
C VAL A 37 5.63 -5.92 1.44
N SER A 38 5.69 -4.72 0.87
CA SER A 38 4.92 -3.57 1.38
C SER A 38 4.00 -3.00 0.30
N LEU A 39 2.80 -2.59 0.69
CA LEU A 39 1.78 -2.01 -0.19
C LEU A 39 1.28 -0.68 0.42
N PHE A 40 1.20 0.37 -0.41
CA PHE A 40 0.75 1.69 0.02
C PHE A 40 -0.22 2.30 -0.99
N ILE A 41 -1.22 3.03 -0.47
CA ILE A 41 -2.00 3.99 -1.26
C ILE A 41 -1.30 5.34 -1.19
N ALA A 42 -1.02 5.93 -2.35
CA ALA A 42 -0.37 7.23 -2.50
C ALA A 42 -1.33 8.22 -3.13
N LEU A 43 -1.43 9.42 -2.55
CA LEU A 43 -2.10 10.56 -3.16
C LEU A 43 -1.19 11.12 -4.27
N ALA A 44 -1.67 11.10 -5.51
CA ALA A 44 -0.93 11.54 -6.70
C ALA A 44 -1.32 12.95 -7.15
N SER A 45 -2.49 13.44 -6.73
CA SER A 45 -2.91 14.84 -6.95
C SER A 45 -2.38 15.77 -5.86
N GLU A 46 -2.24 17.06 -6.19
CA GLU A 46 -1.95 18.12 -5.22
C GLU A 46 -3.07 18.21 -4.15
N GLY A 47 -2.70 18.16 -2.88
CA GLY A 47 -3.60 18.25 -1.74
C GLY A 47 -2.91 17.82 -0.46
N THR A 48 -3.04 18.60 0.62
CA THR A 48 -2.25 18.40 1.85
C THR A 48 -3.02 17.78 3.01
N ASP A 49 -4.32 17.50 2.87
CA ASP A 49 -5.13 16.93 3.97
C ASP A 49 -6.35 16.14 3.45
N VAL A 50 -6.10 15.00 2.81
CA VAL A 50 -7.15 14.10 2.32
C VAL A 50 -7.30 12.91 3.27
N ARG A 51 -8.52 12.66 3.74
CA ARG A 51 -8.85 11.47 4.54
C ARG A 51 -9.46 10.39 3.66
N ALA A 52 -8.88 9.21 3.69
CA ALA A 52 -9.38 8.03 2.98
C ALA A 52 -9.43 6.83 3.92
N LEU A 53 -10.48 6.01 3.78
CA LEU A 53 -10.53 4.66 4.33
C LEU A 53 -10.31 3.68 3.18
N PHE A 54 -9.40 2.73 3.37
CA PHE A 54 -9.09 1.75 2.34
C PHE A 54 -8.74 0.39 2.93
N GLU A 55 -8.91 -0.64 2.12
CA GLU A 55 -8.45 -2.00 2.38
C GLU A 55 -7.56 -2.44 1.22
N LEU A 56 -6.43 -3.06 1.53
CA LEU A 56 -5.50 -3.61 0.55
C LEU A 56 -5.44 -5.13 0.73
N THR A 57 -5.71 -5.86 -0.35
CA THR A 57 -5.63 -7.33 -0.36
C THR A 57 -4.69 -7.81 -1.46
N LEU A 58 -3.87 -8.80 -1.15
CA LEU A 58 -3.06 -9.52 -2.12
C LEU A 58 -3.80 -10.79 -2.53
N MET A 59 -4.26 -10.81 -3.78
CA MET A 59 -5.03 -11.95 -4.30
C MET A 59 -4.10 -13.06 -4.77
N ASP A 60 -4.33 -14.27 -4.26
CA ASP A 60 -3.65 -15.48 -4.70
C ASP A 60 -4.09 -15.86 -6.12
N GLN A 61 -3.22 -15.64 -7.09
CA GLN A 61 -3.46 -15.99 -8.49
C GLN A 61 -3.23 -17.48 -8.80
N SER A 62 -2.74 -18.27 -7.84
CA SER A 62 -2.53 -19.71 -8.03
C SER A 62 -3.82 -20.54 -7.99
N GLY A 63 -4.94 -19.93 -7.60
CA GLY A 63 -6.23 -20.60 -7.42
C GLY A 63 -6.30 -21.48 -6.17
N LYS A 64 -5.30 -21.42 -5.28
CA LYS A 64 -5.18 -22.29 -4.10
C LYS A 64 -5.63 -21.63 -2.78
N ALA A 65 -6.17 -20.41 -2.87
CA ALA A 65 -6.74 -19.63 -1.76
C ALA A 65 -5.82 -19.47 -0.54
N ARG A 66 -4.50 -19.34 -0.72
CA ARG A 66 -3.55 -19.15 0.38
C ARG A 66 -3.31 -17.67 0.67
N HIS A 67 -4.27 -16.98 1.29
CA HIS A 67 -4.11 -15.58 1.68
C HIS A 67 -4.15 -15.39 3.21
N LYS A 68 -3.23 -14.56 3.73
CA LYS A 68 -3.28 -14.03 5.10
C LYS A 68 -3.84 -12.60 5.02
N ALA A 69 -4.95 -12.34 5.71
CA ALA A 69 -5.49 -10.99 5.82
C ALA A 69 -4.77 -10.21 6.93
N ALA A 70 -4.22 -9.04 6.61
CA ALA A 70 -3.78 -8.09 7.61
C ALA A 70 -4.98 -7.18 7.93
N ASN A 71 -5.53 -7.30 9.13
CA ASN A 71 -6.60 -6.42 9.60
C ASN A 71 -5.94 -5.12 10.12
N PRO A 72 -6.20 -3.94 9.53
CA PRO A 72 -5.73 -2.69 10.11
C PRO A 72 -6.50 -2.45 11.40
N ARG A 73 -5.89 -2.80 12.53
CA ARG A 73 -6.41 -2.45 13.86
C ARG A 73 -6.45 -0.93 13.98
N LEU A 74 -7.65 -0.39 14.15
CA LEU A 74 -7.96 1.04 14.35
C LEU A 74 -7.55 1.57 15.73
N ASP A 75 -6.89 0.74 16.52
CA ASP A 75 -6.49 0.97 17.90
C ASP A 75 -4.99 1.28 18.01
N GLN A 76 -4.55 2.34 17.33
CA GLN A 76 -3.54 3.28 17.84
C GLN A 76 -3.42 4.52 16.96
N ASN A 77 -3.81 5.65 17.55
CA ASN A 77 -3.61 7.03 17.15
C ASN A 77 -2.62 7.31 15.99
N ARG A 78 -3.17 7.95 14.95
CA ARG A 78 -2.52 8.97 14.11
C ARG A 78 -1.34 8.47 13.26
N ALA A 79 -1.66 7.99 12.05
CA ALA A 79 -0.87 8.41 10.90
C ALA A 79 -1.37 9.81 10.50
N VAL A 80 -0.80 10.83 11.13
CA VAL A 80 -0.70 12.15 10.49
C VAL A 80 0.34 11.95 9.38
N PHE A 81 -0.04 12.24 8.14
CA PHE A 81 0.94 12.53 7.10
C PHE A 81 1.49 13.94 7.35
#